data_AF-A0A536ZB94-F1
#
_entry.id   AF-A0A536ZB94-F1
#
_cell.length_a   1.000
_cell.length_b   1.000
_cell.length_c   1.000
_cell.angle_alpha   90.00
_cell.angle_beta   90.00
_cell.angle_gamma   90.00
#
_symmetry.space_group_name_H-M   'P 1'
#
loop_
_entity.id
_entity.type
_entity.pdbx_description
1 polymer ?
#
loop_
_entity_poly.entity_id
_entity_poly.type
_entity_poly.pdbx_seq_one_letter_code
_entity_poly.pdbx_strand_id
1 'polypeptide(L)' 'MSAAEFFEMGGYGFYVWGAYGLTAVLLVVEVIAVRARLRNARVAASGEDAR' A
#
# COMPACT_ATOMS: atom_id res chain seq x y z
N MET A 1 0.36 -26.70 -11.30
CA MET A 1 1.20 -25.69 -10.66
C MET A 1 0.36 -24.83 -9.74
N SER A 2 0.17 -25.33 -8.52
CA SER A 2 -0.55 -24.61 -7.47
C SER A 2 0.38 -23.66 -6.72
N ALA A 3 -0.18 -22.64 -6.05
CA ALA A 3 0.59 -21.77 -5.16
C ALA A 3 1.32 -22.58 -4.07
N ALA A 4 0.76 -23.71 -3.64
CA ALA A 4 1.38 -24.59 -2.64
C ALA A 4 2.69 -25.23 -3.14
N GLU A 5 2.80 -25.61 -4.42
CA GLU A 5 4.04 -26.14 -5.01
C GLU A 5 5.16 -25.09 -5.06
N PHE A 6 4.83 -23.80 -5.14
CA PHE A 6 5.79 -22.69 -5.10
C PHE A 6 6.31 -22.38 -3.69
N PHE A 7 5.50 -22.63 -2.65
CA PHE A 7 5.92 -22.53 -1.26
C PHE A 7 6.74 -23.74 -0.81
N GLU A 8 6.51 -24.91 -1.42
CA GLU A 8 7.24 -26.15 -1.13
C GLU A 8 8.59 -26.29 -1.87
N MET A 9 8.97 -25.34 -2.74
CA MET A 9 10.33 -25.25 -3.31
C MET A 9 11.38 -24.79 -2.27
N GLY A 10 11.56 -25.54 -1.19
CA GLY A 10 12.76 -25.47 -0.33
C GLY A 10 13.04 -24.12 0.35
N GLY A 11 12.03 -23.26 0.55
CA GLY A 11 12.17 -22.00 1.31
C GLY A 11 12.52 -20.73 0.51
N TYR A 12 12.76 -20.82 -0.81
CA TYR A 12 13.10 -19.64 -1.64
C TYR A 12 11.90 -18.73 -1.97
N GLY A 13 10.66 -19.24 -1.91
CA GLY A 13 9.46 -18.45 -2.20
C GLY A 13 9.31 -17.23 -1.28
N PHE A 14 9.71 -17.35 -0.02
CA PHE A 14 9.64 -16.25 0.95
C PHE A 14 10.56 -15.06 0.61
N TYR A 15 11.70 -15.29 -0.03
CA TYR A 15 12.60 -14.20 -0.45
C TYR A 15 12.01 -13.36 -1.59
N VAL A 16 11.44 -14.03 -2.60
CA VAL A 16 10.83 -13.36 -3.75
C VAL A 16 9.57 -12.62 -3.29
N TRP A 17 8.68 -13.32 -2.59
CA TRP A 17 7.42 -12.74 -2.13
C TRP A 17 7.59 -11.73 -1.00
N GLY A 18 8.67 -11.78 -0.23
CA GLY A 18 8.98 -10.79 0.80
C GLY A 18 9.17 -9.38 0.22
N ALA A 19 9.91 -9.24 -0.88
CA ALA A 19 10.10 -7.95 -1.54
C ALA A 19 8.80 -7.42 -2.18
N TYR A 20 8.00 -8.29 -2.81
CA TYR A 20 6.69 -7.92 -3.34
C TYR A 20 5.70 -7.54 -2.24
N GLY A 21 5.67 -8.29 -1.13
CA GLY A 21 4.85 -8.00 0.04
C GLY A 21 5.23 -6.67 0.69
N LEU A 22 6.53 -6.42 0.87
CA LEU A 22 7.03 -5.14 1.39
C LEU A 22 6.66 -3.98 0.47
N THR A 23 6.82 -4.16 -0.85
CA THR A 23 6.43 -3.16 -1.84
C THR A 23 4.93 -2.88 -1.78
N ALA A 24 4.09 -3.91 -1.70
CA ALA A 24 2.65 -3.77 -1.57
C ALA A 24 2.26 -3.02 -0.29
N VAL A 25 2.91 -3.33 0.84
CA VAL A 25 2.70 -2.61 2.11
C VAL A 25 3.06 -1.13 1.98
N LEU A 26 4.21 -0.80 1.39
CA LEU A 26 4.63 0.58 1.17
C LEU A 26 3.64 1.35 0.29
N LEU A 27 3.16 0.72 -0.80
CA LEU A 27 2.14 1.32 -1.67
C LEU A 27 0.83 1.59 -0.91
N VAL A 28 0.37 0.65 -0.07
CA VAL A 28 -0.84 0.84 0.74
C VAL A 28 -0.65 2.01 1.72
N VAL A 29 0.49 2.09 2.40
CA VAL A 29 0.81 3.19 3.32
C VAL A 29 0.80 4.52 2.59
N GLU A 30 1.44 4.60 1.42
CA GLU A 30 1.48 5.83 0.61
C GLU A 30 0.07 6.26 0.17
N VAL A 31 -0.76 5.32 -0.30
CA VAL A 31 -2.15 5.61 -0.68
C VAL A 31 -2.95 6.15 0.51
N ILE A 32 -2.79 5.57 1.70
CA ILE A 32 -3.47 6.05 2.91
C ILE A 32 -3.00 7.46 3.28
N ALA A 33 -1.69 7.71 3.25
CA ALA A 33 -1.10 9.01 3.56
C ALA A 33 -1.58 10.10 2.60
N VAL A 34 -1.56 9.83 1.30
CA VAL A 34 -2.06 10.74 0.26
C VAL A 34 -3.55 11.01 0.44
N ARG A 35 -4.37 9.99 0.71
CA ARG A 35 -5.81 10.16 0.97
C ARG A 35 -6.08 11.00 2.21
N ALA A 36 -5.29 10.84 3.27
CA ALA A 36 -5.38 11.66 4.47
C ALA A 36 -5.06 13.13 4.18
N ARG A 37 -3.96 13.38 3.44
CA ARG A 37 -3.57 14.74 3.03
C ARG A 37 -4.63 15.38 2.13
N LEU A 38 -5.16 14.65 1.17
CA LEU A 38 -6.19 15.16 0.26
C LEU A 38 -7.47 15.52 0.99
N ARG A 39 -7.87 14.72 1.99
CA ARG A 39 -9.03 15.06 2.85
C ARG A 39 -8.79 16.37 3.60
N ASN A 40 -7.61 16.55 4.19
CA ASN A 40 -7.28 17.78 4.91
C ASN A 40 -7.25 19.01 3.98
N ALA A 41 -6.69 18.86 2.77
CA ALA A 41 -6.67 19.93 1.77
C ALA A 41 -8.08 20.30 1.28
N ARG A 42 -8.97 19.33 1.10
CA ARG A 42 -10.38 19.58 0.73
C ARG A 42 -11.15 20.29 1.83
N VAL A 43 -10.93 19.91 3.09
CA VAL A 43 -11.54 20.59 4.24
C VAL A 43 -11.05 22.04 4.33
N ALA A 44 -9.75 22.28 4.11
CA ALA A 44 -9.20 23.63 4.10
C ALA A 44 -9.80 24.49 2.96
N ALA A 45 -9.92 23.94 1.74
CA ALA A 45 -10.51 24.65 0.60
C ALA A 45 -11.99 25.02 0.83
N SER A 46 -12.78 24.12 1.45
CA SER A 46 -14.19 24.42 1.78
C SER A 46 -14.37 25.52 2.83
N GLY A 47 -13.33 25.83 3.61
CA GLY A 47 -13.36 26.92 4.61
C GLY A 47 -13.01 28.30 4.05
N GLU A 48 -12.30 28.35 2.91
CA GLU A 48 -11.95 29.61 2.23
C GLU A 48 -13.14 30.14 1.41
N ASP A 49 -13.92 29.26 0.77
CA ASP A 49 -15.12 29.64 0.00
C ASP A 49 -16.28 30.19 0.86
N ALA A 50 -16.23 30.02 2.18
CA ALA A 50 -17.25 30.46 3.13
C ALA A 50 -16.90 31.78 3.86
N ARG A 51 -15.77 32.42 3.52
CA ARG A 51 -15.35 33.74 4.05
C ARG A 51 -15.47 34.83 2.99
#